data_AF-A0A9E5KPD9-F1
#
_entry.id   AF-A0A9E5KPD9-F1
#
_cell.length_a   1.000
_cell.length_b   1.000
_cell.length_c   1.000
_cell.angle_alpha   90.00
_cell.angle_beta   90.00
_cell.angle_gamma   90.00
#
_symmetry.space_group_name_H-M   'P 1'
#
loop_
_entity.id
_entity.type
_entity.pdbx_description
1 polymer ?
#
loop_
_entity_poly.entity_id
_entity_poly.type
_entity_poly.pdbx_seq_one_letter_code
_entity_poly.pdbx_strand_id
1 'polypeptide(L)'
;DANTGNVATDGTIAGRALAVRRSFGFGFVTVIGVDVDGLDRRALTAEGIPQADQFWNRILGRRADAPGPTEWAALAEAKRLEARGGLVIPADGGSLVNQFIGLRSQAAIGILGLLGAFAIYWMIAGPLSHWVLRGAKRPQYAWLAFVIVAGVATVIAWAVTGSFELKSGRVQHLTFVDRIERPGAPSEERAQMRAQSWFSAELPGYGTAKVAVQHGDGGAGSDLLTSWFPPPAGNPSGFPDTETYEVPSTSPAAYTLPSRATSTVLHSAWMGVALPAWHGTPREVSQRQLRQDITWGAQPRIVLSGALMHSLPAPLENVMIIHVTPFHGATRSMIGNTPPIITPSDGMPSYARVARLAQWDPEVPLDVGLSLYGQESSPEGAKRSVTPGLARDTGVTSAATTFKALWYEPVLASAVAAYDPASALTKDQRLDMLQLYAMLEPPSYLIDPKLPAVGWRGDAVRVERDFARSVDMSRWCSTPCLIVIGKITDSGSGPRIDLPFPFTIDGDEPRADGVTYVRVVFPLPAVPGAMIAPVAAARANASK
;
A
#
# COMPACT_ATOMS: atom_id res chain seq x y z
N ASP A 1 0.17 33.74 -25.23
CA ASP A 1 -0.09 32.33 -25.63
C ASP A 1 0.05 31.36 -24.48
N ALA A 2 -1.07 30.96 -23.88
CA ALA A 2 -1.12 29.94 -22.82
C ALA A 2 -0.71 28.52 -23.30
N ASN A 3 -0.46 28.38 -24.61
CA ASN A 3 -0.21 27.11 -25.29
C ASN A 3 1.28 26.79 -25.50
N THR A 4 2.20 27.69 -25.14
CA THR A 4 3.64 27.51 -25.37
C THR A 4 4.46 27.32 -24.09
N GLY A 5 3.84 27.38 -22.91
CA GLY A 5 4.60 27.35 -21.65
C GLY A 5 5.57 28.53 -21.51
N ASN A 6 5.36 29.61 -22.26
CA ASN A 6 6.19 30.80 -22.14
C ASN A 6 6.00 31.41 -20.74
N VAL A 7 7.08 31.35 -19.96
CA VAL A 7 7.27 32.11 -18.72
C VAL A 7 7.00 33.57 -19.04
N ALA A 8 6.04 34.18 -18.35
CA ALA A 8 5.76 35.60 -18.53
C ALA A 8 7.04 36.40 -18.25
N THR A 9 7.47 37.20 -19.24
CA THR A 9 8.68 38.03 -19.17
C THR A 9 8.46 39.33 -18.39
N ASP A 10 7.24 39.62 -17.98
CA ASP A 10 6.92 40.82 -17.22
C ASP A 10 7.45 40.68 -15.79
N GLY A 11 7.86 41.79 -15.17
CA GLY A 11 8.45 41.85 -13.83
C GLY A 11 7.59 41.33 -12.67
N THR A 12 6.47 40.66 -12.96
CA THR A 12 5.58 40.02 -12.00
C THR A 12 6.02 38.57 -11.73
N ILE A 13 5.70 38.04 -10.54
CA ILE A 13 5.99 36.65 -10.15
C ILE A 13 5.09 35.66 -10.92
N ALA A 14 3.96 36.11 -11.45
CA ALA A 14 3.00 35.30 -12.18
C ALA A 14 3.65 34.65 -13.41
N GLY A 15 3.69 33.32 -13.45
CA GLY A 15 4.25 32.55 -14.57
C GLY A 15 5.74 32.19 -14.46
N ARG A 16 6.44 32.56 -13.39
CA ARG A 16 7.83 32.13 -13.14
C ARG A 16 7.89 30.74 -12.51
N ALA A 17 8.89 29.94 -12.92
CA ALA A 17 9.13 28.63 -12.33
C ALA A 17 9.70 28.76 -10.90
N LEU A 18 8.92 28.35 -9.89
CA LEU A 18 9.32 28.38 -8.48
C LEU A 18 10.01 27.09 -8.02
N ALA A 19 9.66 25.96 -8.62
CA ALA A 19 10.25 24.66 -8.32
C ALA A 19 10.35 23.81 -9.59
N VAL A 20 11.40 22.99 -9.64
CA VAL A 20 11.59 21.94 -10.65
C VAL A 20 11.67 20.60 -9.94
N ARG A 21 10.88 19.63 -10.40
CA ARG A 21 10.87 18.27 -9.86
C ARG A 21 11.17 17.26 -10.96
N ARG A 22 12.03 16.29 -10.66
CA ARG A 22 12.32 15.15 -11.54
C ARG A 22 12.24 13.85 -10.73
N SER A 23 11.71 12.79 -11.33
CA SER A 23 11.80 11.45 -10.74
C SER A 23 13.26 10.96 -10.76
N PHE A 24 13.69 10.35 -9.66
CA PHE A 24 15.00 9.73 -9.52
C PHE A 24 14.91 8.51 -8.61
N GLY A 25 15.40 7.36 -9.08
CA GLY A 25 15.12 6.07 -8.46
C GLY A 25 13.62 5.91 -8.21
N PHE A 26 13.27 5.54 -6.97
CA PHE A 26 11.90 5.39 -6.46
C PHE A 26 11.26 6.66 -5.90
N GLY A 27 11.94 7.80 -6.00
CA GLY A 27 11.51 9.06 -5.42
C GLY A 27 11.56 10.22 -6.41
N PHE A 28 11.66 11.41 -5.84
CA PHE A 28 11.73 12.66 -6.58
C PHE A 28 12.81 13.56 -6.00
N VAL A 29 13.59 14.18 -6.88
CA VAL A 29 14.45 15.30 -6.52
C VAL A 29 13.69 16.57 -6.87
N THR A 30 13.51 17.45 -5.88
CA THR A 30 12.82 18.74 -6.05
C THR A 30 13.78 19.86 -5.68
N VAL A 31 13.99 20.78 -6.61
CA VAL A 31 14.76 22.01 -6.39
C VAL A 31 13.75 23.15 -6.29
N ILE A 32 13.81 23.90 -5.18
CA ILE A 32 12.90 25.03 -4.92
C ILE A 32 13.76 26.28 -4.79
N GLY A 33 13.45 27.31 -5.59
CA GLY A 33 14.03 28.64 -5.41
C GLY A 33 13.21 29.41 -4.38
N VAL A 34 13.79 29.72 -3.23
CA VAL A 34 13.15 30.58 -2.22
C VAL A 34 14.03 31.80 -1.99
N ASP A 35 13.41 32.97 -1.94
CA ASP A 35 14.08 34.21 -1.54
C ASP A 35 14.30 34.20 -0.01
N VAL A 36 15.54 33.97 0.40
CA VAL A 36 15.93 33.86 1.82
C VAL A 36 15.88 35.23 2.51
N ASP A 37 16.22 36.31 1.81
CA ASP A 37 16.14 37.69 2.35
C ASP A 37 14.67 38.12 2.50
N GLY A 38 13.79 37.63 1.61
CA GLY A 38 12.33 37.74 1.73
C GLY A 38 11.75 36.96 2.92
N LEU A 39 12.27 35.78 3.23
CA LEU A 39 11.89 34.98 4.41
C LEU A 39 12.27 35.68 5.73
N ASP A 40 13.44 36.30 5.78
CA ASP A 40 13.99 36.96 6.96
C ASP A 40 13.28 38.31 7.23
N ARG A 41 13.04 39.11 6.18
CA ARG A 41 12.32 40.40 6.28
C ARG A 41 10.81 40.28 6.50
N ARG A 42 10.21 39.14 6.14
CA ARG A 42 8.76 38.85 6.32
C ARG A 42 8.50 37.76 7.35
N ALA A 43 9.36 37.65 8.36
CA ALA A 43 9.28 36.77 9.53
C ALA A 43 8.01 35.90 9.57
N LEU A 44 8.04 34.74 8.91
CA LEU A 44 6.99 33.70 8.99
C LEU A 44 5.54 34.20 8.84
N THR A 45 5.29 35.33 8.17
CA THR A 45 3.92 35.84 7.98
C THR A 45 3.22 35.05 6.89
N ALA A 46 1.90 34.86 7.05
CA ALA A 46 1.04 33.98 6.24
C ALA A 46 1.08 34.21 4.71
N GLU A 47 1.63 35.34 4.25
CA GLU A 47 1.67 35.74 2.83
C GLU A 47 3.07 35.59 2.18
N GLY A 48 4.11 35.26 2.94
CA GLY A 48 5.50 35.16 2.44
C GLY A 48 5.90 33.79 1.89
N ILE A 49 5.22 32.72 2.30
CA ILE A 49 5.51 31.32 1.90
C ILE A 49 4.42 30.87 0.91
N PRO A 50 4.76 30.10 -0.14
CA PRO A 50 3.75 29.53 -1.04
C PRO A 50 2.66 28.77 -0.27
N GLN A 51 1.39 29.03 -0.63
CA GLN A 51 0.25 28.42 0.04
C GLN A 51 0.32 26.89 -0.01
N ALA A 52 -0.14 26.25 1.07
CA ALA A 52 -0.02 24.81 1.27
C ALA A 52 -0.70 24.00 0.16
N ASP A 53 -1.90 24.39 -0.25
CA ASP A 53 -2.70 23.73 -1.28
C ASP A 53 -2.15 23.98 -2.70
N GLN A 54 -1.74 25.22 -2.99
CA GLN A 54 -1.29 25.63 -4.32
C GLN A 54 0.10 25.07 -4.66
N PHE A 55 0.98 24.91 -3.66
CA PHE A 55 2.38 24.55 -3.88
C PHE A 55 2.76 23.24 -3.17
N TRP A 56 2.72 23.21 -1.83
CA TRP A 56 3.27 22.10 -1.05
C TRP A 56 2.54 20.79 -1.29
N ASN A 57 1.21 20.80 -1.25
CA ASN A 57 0.40 19.62 -1.45
C ASN A 57 0.56 19.05 -2.86
N ARG A 58 0.82 19.89 -3.87
CA ARG A 58 1.14 19.41 -5.23
C ARG A 58 2.52 18.76 -5.30
N ILE A 59 3.55 19.37 -4.70
CA ILE A 59 4.90 18.78 -4.67
C ILE A 59 4.94 17.50 -3.83
N LEU A 60 4.18 17.46 -2.73
CA LEU A 60 4.15 16.33 -1.81
C LEU A 60 3.13 15.25 -2.20
N GLY A 61 2.33 15.49 -3.25
CA GLY A 61 1.23 14.60 -3.67
C GLY A 61 0.24 14.34 -2.54
N ARG A 62 -0.32 15.42 -1.97
CA ARG A 62 -1.36 15.38 -0.94
C ARG A 62 -2.66 15.93 -1.48
N ARG A 63 -3.75 15.23 -1.23
CA ARG A 63 -5.11 15.66 -1.50
C ARG A 63 -5.66 16.32 -0.22
N ALA A 64 -5.56 17.63 -0.16
CA ALA A 64 -6.20 18.47 0.85
C ALA A 64 -5.93 19.93 0.51
N ASP A 65 -6.77 20.81 1.03
CA ASP A 65 -6.46 22.22 1.24
C ASP A 65 -6.55 22.57 2.72
N ALA A 66 -6.03 23.74 3.06
CA ALA A 66 -6.16 24.30 4.40
C ALA A 66 -6.35 25.82 4.28
N PRO A 67 -7.22 26.41 5.11
CA PRO A 67 -7.28 27.86 5.23
C PRO A 67 -5.98 28.39 5.87
N GLY A 68 -5.58 29.59 5.46
CA GLY A 68 -4.49 30.31 6.10
C GLY A 68 -4.87 30.76 7.52
N PRO A 69 -3.91 31.18 8.35
CA PRO A 69 -4.17 31.56 9.75
C PRO A 69 -5.24 32.65 9.93
N THR A 70 -5.22 33.67 9.07
CA THR A 70 -6.20 34.79 9.08
C THR A 70 -7.60 34.34 8.69
N GLU A 71 -7.70 33.47 7.69
CA GLU A 71 -8.95 32.91 7.20
C GLU A 71 -9.55 31.95 8.22
N TRP A 72 -8.71 31.13 8.86
CA TRP A 72 -9.10 30.27 9.96
C TRP A 72 -9.70 31.08 11.10
N ALA A 73 -9.04 32.16 11.52
CA ALA A 73 -9.55 33.04 12.57
C ALA A 73 -10.92 33.64 12.20
N ALA A 74 -11.07 34.16 10.98
CA ALA A 74 -12.32 34.74 10.50
C ALA A 74 -13.46 33.70 10.39
N LEU A 75 -13.16 32.48 9.93
CA LEU A 75 -14.13 31.39 9.86
C LEU A 75 -14.51 30.86 11.24
N ALA A 76 -13.56 30.81 12.18
CA ALA A 76 -13.79 30.41 13.56
C ALA A 76 -14.74 31.41 14.26
N GLU A 77 -14.47 32.70 14.14
CA GLU A 77 -15.33 33.77 14.68
C GLU A 77 -16.74 33.70 14.09
N ALA A 78 -16.85 33.44 12.79
CA ALA A 78 -18.11 33.27 12.10
C ALA A 78 -18.80 31.90 12.33
N LYS A 79 -18.22 31.02 13.17
CA LYS A 79 -18.71 29.65 13.43
C LYS A 79 -18.94 28.82 12.17
N ARG A 80 -18.09 29.02 11.15
CA ARG A 80 -18.13 28.31 9.86
C ARG A 80 -17.16 27.13 9.79
N LEU A 81 -16.39 26.88 10.85
CA LEU A 81 -15.46 25.76 10.92
C LEU A 81 -16.11 24.52 11.55
N GLU A 82 -15.83 23.36 10.97
CA GLU A 82 -16.19 22.07 11.56
C GLU A 82 -15.24 21.75 12.73
N ALA A 83 -15.68 22.13 13.93
CA ALA A 83 -14.92 21.93 15.17
C ALA A 83 -15.16 20.55 15.81
N ARG A 84 -16.15 19.78 15.33
CA ARG A 84 -16.38 18.42 15.82
C ARG A 84 -15.34 17.53 15.14
N GLY A 85 -14.53 16.82 15.92
CA GLY A 85 -13.38 16.05 15.44
C GLY A 85 -13.66 14.94 14.40
N GLY A 86 -14.91 14.79 13.95
CA GLY A 86 -15.33 13.75 13.03
C GLY A 86 -15.36 12.36 13.68
N LEU A 87 -15.76 11.37 12.90
CA LEU A 87 -15.56 9.97 13.25
C LEU A 87 -14.11 9.60 12.91
N VAL A 88 -13.29 9.32 13.92
CA VAL A 88 -11.92 8.85 13.73
C VAL A 88 -11.91 7.33 13.69
N ILE A 89 -11.27 6.77 12.67
CA ILE A 89 -11.19 5.32 12.45
C ILE A 89 -9.72 4.93 12.35
N PRO A 90 -9.25 4.01 13.21
CA PRO A 90 -7.89 3.53 13.12
C PRO A 90 -7.70 2.69 11.86
N ALA A 91 -6.58 2.87 11.17
CA ALA A 91 -6.16 1.98 10.09
C ALA A 91 -5.53 0.66 10.61
N ASP A 92 -5.87 0.24 11.84
CA ASP A 92 -5.40 -0.97 12.54
C ASP A 92 -3.89 -1.08 12.81
N GLY A 93 -3.08 -0.08 12.44
CA GLY A 93 -1.65 -0.02 12.76
C GLY A 93 -0.88 -1.31 12.49
N GLY A 94 -0.09 -1.73 13.47
CA GLY A 94 0.65 -3.01 13.39
C GLY A 94 -0.24 -4.25 13.48
N SER A 95 -1.44 -4.14 14.04
CA SER A 95 -2.36 -5.28 14.09
C SER A 95 -2.82 -5.69 12.68
N LEU A 96 -2.91 -4.75 11.74
CA LEU A 96 -3.21 -5.03 10.34
C LEU A 96 -2.17 -5.96 9.72
N VAL A 97 -0.88 -5.64 9.88
CA VAL A 97 0.23 -6.44 9.35
C VAL A 97 0.25 -7.83 9.96
N ASN A 98 0.02 -7.94 11.28
CA ASN A 98 -0.04 -9.23 11.98
C ASN A 98 -1.09 -10.18 11.40
N GLN A 99 -2.17 -9.67 10.79
CA GLN A 99 -3.18 -10.50 10.12
C GLN A 99 -2.68 -11.12 8.79
N PHE A 100 -1.56 -10.66 8.26
CA PHE A 100 -0.89 -11.20 7.06
C PHE A 100 0.32 -12.06 7.42
N ILE A 101 1.11 -11.62 8.41
CA ILE A 101 2.39 -12.25 8.75
C ILE A 101 2.29 -13.26 9.89
N GLY A 102 1.16 -13.32 10.58
CA GLY A 102 0.94 -14.27 11.66
C GLY A 102 1.07 -15.69 11.12
N LEU A 103 2.07 -16.43 11.59
CA LEU A 103 2.20 -17.85 11.31
C LEU A 103 0.98 -18.53 11.91
N ARG A 104 -0.02 -18.81 11.08
CA ARG A 104 -1.10 -19.72 11.43
C ARG A 104 -0.44 -21.07 11.63
N SER A 105 -0.14 -21.40 12.87
CA SER A 105 0.22 -22.76 13.20
C SER A 105 -0.91 -23.63 12.65
N GLN A 106 -0.56 -24.61 11.83
CA GLN A 106 -1.46 -25.73 11.52
C GLN A 106 -1.79 -26.55 12.79
N ALA A 107 -1.70 -25.93 13.97
CA ALA A 107 -1.99 -26.50 15.28
C ALA A 107 -3.43 -26.96 15.38
N ALA A 108 -4.38 -26.44 14.60
CA ALA A 108 -5.74 -26.99 14.63
C ALA A 108 -5.80 -28.47 14.21
N ILE A 109 -5.00 -28.88 13.20
CA ILE A 109 -4.89 -30.29 12.80
C ILE A 109 -3.93 -31.05 13.72
N GLY A 110 -2.83 -30.41 14.13
CA GLY A 110 -1.86 -31.01 15.07
C GLY A 110 -2.45 -31.34 16.44
N ILE A 111 -3.29 -30.45 17.01
CA ILE A 111 -3.97 -30.65 18.29
C ILE A 111 -5.00 -31.77 18.19
N LEU A 112 -5.78 -31.81 17.12
CA LEU A 112 -6.77 -32.88 16.91
C LEU A 112 -6.09 -34.24 16.71
N GLY A 113 -4.99 -34.26 15.96
CA GLY A 113 -4.14 -35.45 15.78
C GLY A 113 -3.51 -35.91 17.09
N LEU A 114 -2.99 -34.99 17.90
CA LEU A 114 -2.42 -35.28 19.23
C LEU A 114 -3.49 -35.82 20.19
N LEU A 115 -4.68 -35.20 20.20
CA LEU A 115 -5.83 -35.66 20.99
C LEU A 115 -6.25 -37.08 20.57
N GLY A 116 -6.30 -37.35 19.26
CA GLY A 116 -6.57 -38.67 18.72
C GLY A 116 -5.51 -39.70 19.12
N ALA A 117 -4.22 -39.36 18.99
CA ALA A 117 -3.12 -40.21 19.40
C ALA A 117 -3.15 -40.50 20.91
N PHE A 118 -3.46 -39.49 21.73
CA PHE A 118 -3.63 -39.65 23.17
C PHE A 118 -4.81 -40.58 23.52
N ALA A 119 -5.95 -40.42 22.84
CA ALA A 119 -7.11 -41.29 23.03
C ALA A 119 -6.80 -42.75 22.65
N ILE A 120 -6.08 -42.96 21.54
CA ILE A 120 -5.62 -44.30 21.11
C ILE A 120 -4.68 -44.90 22.15
N TYR A 121 -3.67 -44.14 22.60
CA TYR A 121 -2.77 -44.57 23.66
C TYR A 121 -3.53 -44.96 24.92
N TRP A 122 -4.45 -44.11 25.39
CA TRP A 122 -5.24 -44.36 26.60
C TRP A 122 -6.10 -45.62 26.48
N MET A 123 -6.74 -45.83 25.33
CA MET A 123 -7.54 -47.03 25.07
C MET A 123 -6.68 -48.30 25.06
N ILE A 124 -5.52 -48.27 24.40
CA ILE A 124 -4.63 -49.42 24.29
C ILE A 124 -3.98 -49.72 25.64
N ALA A 125 -3.48 -48.70 26.33
CA ALA A 125 -2.76 -48.83 27.58
C ALA A 125 -3.65 -49.29 28.75
N GLY A 126 -4.93 -48.90 28.77
CA GLY A 126 -5.87 -49.23 29.84
C GLY A 126 -6.93 -50.26 29.46
N PRO A 127 -8.11 -49.82 28.95
CA PRO A 127 -9.27 -50.69 28.76
C PRO A 127 -9.00 -51.91 27.87
N LEU A 128 -8.30 -51.72 26.75
CA LEU A 128 -8.11 -52.77 25.75
C LEU A 128 -7.10 -53.81 26.23
N SER A 129 -5.95 -53.39 26.78
CA SER A 129 -4.95 -54.30 27.35
C SER A 129 -5.56 -55.13 28.49
N HIS A 130 -6.35 -54.51 29.38
CA HIS A 130 -7.01 -55.20 30.47
C HIS A 130 -8.07 -56.19 29.98
N TRP A 131 -8.89 -55.81 29.00
CA TRP A 131 -9.91 -56.70 28.43
C TRP A 131 -9.30 -57.93 27.76
N VAL A 132 -8.25 -57.75 26.96
CA VAL A 132 -7.52 -58.86 26.31
C VAL A 132 -6.89 -59.79 27.35
N LEU A 133 -6.23 -59.24 28.38
CA LEU A 133 -5.59 -60.03 29.43
C LEU A 133 -6.61 -60.76 30.33
N ARG A 134 -7.79 -60.17 30.51
CA ARG A 134 -8.91 -60.81 31.22
C ARG A 134 -9.45 -62.01 30.42
N GLY A 135 -9.58 -61.88 29.10
CA GLY A 135 -9.93 -62.99 28.20
C GLY A 135 -8.88 -64.12 28.24
N ALA A 136 -7.60 -63.77 28.36
CA ALA A 136 -6.49 -64.72 28.50
C ALA A 136 -6.28 -65.27 29.93
N LYS A 137 -7.17 -64.96 30.90
CA LYS A 137 -7.07 -65.34 32.32
C LYS A 137 -5.74 -64.93 32.99
N ARG A 138 -5.16 -63.82 32.55
CA ARG A 138 -3.85 -63.30 33.01
C ARG A 138 -3.90 -61.82 33.44
N PRO A 139 -4.87 -61.39 34.27
CA PRO A 139 -5.03 -59.99 34.66
C PRO A 139 -3.84 -59.42 35.44
N GLN A 140 -3.05 -60.26 36.12
CA GLN A 140 -1.87 -59.86 36.89
C GLN A 140 -0.76 -59.22 36.04
N TYR A 141 -0.78 -59.42 34.71
CA TYR A 141 0.21 -58.82 33.79
C TYR A 141 -0.24 -57.48 33.21
N ALA A 142 -1.37 -56.91 33.65
CA ALA A 142 -1.88 -55.64 33.15
C ALA A 142 -0.87 -54.49 33.33
N TRP A 143 -0.13 -54.49 34.44
CA TRP A 143 0.93 -53.50 34.68
C TRP A 143 2.08 -53.64 33.65
N LEU A 144 2.44 -54.86 33.27
CA LEU A 144 3.52 -55.12 32.32
C LEU A 144 3.10 -54.70 30.91
N ALA A 145 1.86 -54.98 30.52
CA ALA A 145 1.30 -54.52 29.26
C ALA A 145 1.24 -52.99 29.18
N PHE A 146 0.86 -52.32 30.28
CA PHE A 146 0.92 -50.86 30.37
C PHE A 146 2.35 -50.33 30.14
N VAL A 147 3.35 -50.89 30.82
CA VAL A 147 4.76 -50.48 30.67
C VAL A 147 5.25 -50.67 29.23
N ILE A 148 4.90 -51.78 28.58
CA ILE A 148 5.27 -52.03 27.18
C ILE A 148 4.63 -50.99 26.26
N VAL A 149 3.33 -50.73 26.41
CA VAL A 149 2.62 -49.73 25.59
C VAL A 149 3.17 -48.33 25.82
N ALA A 150 3.44 -47.96 27.08
CA ALA A 150 4.06 -46.68 27.41
C ALA A 150 5.47 -46.56 26.81
N GLY A 151 6.27 -47.61 26.87
CA GLY A 151 7.59 -47.66 26.24
C GLY A 151 7.53 -47.48 24.73
N VAL A 152 6.67 -48.23 24.04
CA VAL A 152 6.46 -48.10 22.60
C VAL A 152 5.96 -46.70 22.23
N ALA A 153 4.98 -46.17 22.96
CA ALA A 153 4.47 -44.82 22.74
C ALA A 153 5.55 -43.75 22.94
N THR A 154 6.44 -43.93 23.92
CA THR A 154 7.56 -43.02 24.19
C THR A 154 8.59 -43.07 23.07
N VAL A 155 8.94 -44.27 22.57
CA VAL A 155 9.85 -44.42 21.42
C VAL A 155 9.24 -43.80 20.16
N ILE A 156 7.94 -44.02 19.91
CA ILE A 156 7.24 -43.39 18.78
C ILE A 156 7.24 -41.88 18.95
N ALA A 157 6.89 -41.35 20.12
CA ALA A 157 6.87 -39.92 20.37
C ALA A 157 8.28 -39.30 20.21
N TRP A 158 9.32 -39.97 20.70
CA TRP A 158 10.71 -39.53 20.55
C TRP A 158 11.15 -39.55 19.08
N ALA A 159 10.87 -40.63 18.34
CA ALA A 159 11.20 -40.73 16.92
C ALA A 159 10.43 -39.69 16.09
N VAL A 160 9.15 -39.49 16.37
CA VAL A 160 8.31 -38.47 15.73
C VAL A 160 8.85 -37.09 16.04
N THR A 161 9.05 -36.73 17.31
CA THR A 161 9.51 -35.39 17.72
C THR A 161 10.92 -35.10 17.20
N GLY A 162 11.83 -36.06 17.26
CA GLY A 162 13.18 -35.93 16.71
C GLY A 162 13.23 -35.85 15.18
N SER A 163 12.20 -36.37 14.49
CA SER A 163 12.05 -36.20 13.04
C SER A 163 11.42 -34.85 12.66
N PHE A 164 10.66 -34.25 13.60
CA PHE A 164 9.98 -32.96 13.45
C PHE A 164 10.80 -31.77 13.96
N GLU A 165 12.04 -31.96 14.45
CA GLU A 165 12.95 -30.83 14.61
C GLU A 165 12.98 -30.05 13.30
N LEU A 166 12.52 -28.79 13.37
CA LEU A 166 12.37 -27.88 12.25
C LEU A 166 13.75 -27.61 11.63
N LYS A 167 14.17 -28.48 10.70
CA LYS A 167 15.45 -28.34 10.01
C LYS A 167 15.49 -27.17 9.04
N SER A 168 14.33 -26.60 8.71
CA SER A 168 14.22 -25.47 7.79
C SER A 168 13.27 -24.43 8.37
N GLY A 169 13.74 -23.20 8.50
CA GLY A 169 12.89 -22.08 8.88
C GLY A 169 11.77 -21.85 7.86
N ARG A 170 10.62 -21.38 8.35
CA ARG A 170 9.49 -20.94 7.55
C ARG A 170 9.29 -19.44 7.71
N VAL A 171 8.89 -18.78 6.64
CA VAL A 171 8.57 -17.36 6.62
C VAL A 171 7.12 -17.16 6.19
N GLN A 172 6.38 -16.35 6.95
CA GLN A 172 5.07 -15.82 6.54
C GLN A 172 5.23 -14.31 6.33
N HIS A 173 4.94 -13.81 5.12
CA HIS A 173 5.28 -12.44 4.76
C HIS A 173 4.13 -11.60 4.19
N LEU A 174 4.29 -10.29 4.33
CA LEU A 174 3.62 -9.25 3.58
C LEU A 174 4.69 -8.38 2.94
N THR A 175 4.79 -8.40 1.61
CA THR A 175 5.83 -7.69 0.88
C THR A 175 5.25 -6.75 -0.17
N PHE A 176 5.87 -5.59 -0.32
CA PHE A 176 5.57 -4.62 -1.37
C PHE A 176 6.77 -4.51 -2.29
N VAL A 177 6.59 -4.87 -3.54
CA VAL A 177 7.56 -4.76 -4.61
C VAL A 177 7.25 -3.53 -5.45
N ASP A 178 8.20 -2.63 -5.55
CA ASP A 178 8.14 -1.45 -6.40
C ASP A 178 9.08 -1.58 -7.58
N ARG A 179 8.57 -1.25 -8.78
CA ARG A 179 9.38 -1.01 -9.99
C ARG A 179 8.93 0.26 -10.70
N ILE A 180 9.87 0.89 -11.41
CA ILE A 180 9.59 2.05 -12.24
C ILE A 180 10.11 1.76 -13.64
N GLU A 181 9.18 1.63 -14.58
CA GLU A 181 9.46 1.39 -15.99
C GLU A 181 9.51 2.72 -16.71
N ARG A 182 10.71 3.31 -16.80
CA ARG A 182 10.91 4.57 -17.52
C ARG A 182 11.15 4.30 -19.02
N PRO A 183 10.45 5.01 -19.92
CA PRO A 183 10.71 4.92 -21.35
C PRO A 183 12.17 5.24 -21.66
N GLY A 184 12.85 4.35 -22.40
CA GLY A 184 14.23 4.54 -22.83
C GLY A 184 15.29 4.38 -21.74
N ALA A 185 14.94 3.96 -20.52
CA ALA A 185 15.92 3.71 -19.46
C ALA A 185 16.81 2.48 -19.76
N PRO A 186 18.10 2.52 -19.37
CA PRO A 186 19.00 1.37 -19.47
C PRO A 186 18.42 0.11 -18.83
N SER A 187 18.82 -1.07 -19.30
CA SER A 187 18.37 -2.35 -18.74
C SER A 187 18.70 -2.49 -17.26
N GLU A 188 19.84 -1.95 -16.81
CA GLU A 188 20.28 -1.97 -15.41
C GLU A 188 19.31 -1.20 -14.51
N GLU A 189 18.92 0.03 -14.89
CA GLU A 189 17.94 0.82 -14.15
C GLU A 189 16.58 0.15 -14.14
N ARG A 190 16.16 -0.44 -15.27
CA ARG A 190 14.90 -1.18 -15.33
C ARG A 190 14.92 -2.41 -14.43
N ALA A 191 16.04 -3.11 -14.33
CA ALA A 191 16.17 -4.31 -13.50
C ALA A 191 16.09 -4.02 -11.99
N GLN A 192 16.30 -2.77 -11.57
CA GLN A 192 16.21 -2.37 -10.17
C GLN A 192 14.79 -2.54 -9.62
N MET A 193 14.73 -3.09 -8.42
CA MET A 193 13.52 -3.37 -7.67
C MET A 193 13.72 -2.98 -6.22
N ARG A 194 12.70 -2.41 -5.60
CA ARG A 194 12.66 -2.16 -4.16
C ARG A 194 11.64 -3.08 -3.51
N ALA A 195 12.02 -3.74 -2.43
CA ALA A 195 11.13 -4.55 -1.62
C ALA A 195 11.03 -3.97 -0.20
N GLN A 196 9.82 -3.75 0.30
CA GLN A 196 9.55 -3.51 1.71
C GLN A 196 8.73 -4.68 2.25
N SER A 197 9.24 -5.37 3.26
CA SER A 197 8.65 -6.59 3.77
C SER A 197 8.47 -6.54 5.27
N TRP A 198 7.31 -6.99 5.74
CA TRP A 198 7.09 -7.42 7.12
C TRP A 198 6.88 -8.92 7.11
N PHE A 199 7.50 -9.64 8.03
CA PHE A 199 7.40 -11.09 8.01
C PHE A 199 7.68 -11.70 9.38
N SER A 200 7.04 -12.83 9.63
CA SER A 200 7.40 -13.71 10.75
C SER A 200 8.33 -14.79 10.22
N ALA A 201 9.51 -14.93 10.81
CA ALA A 201 10.49 -15.96 10.50
C ALA A 201 10.58 -16.95 11.67
N GLU A 202 10.35 -18.22 11.39
CA GLU A 202 10.55 -19.31 12.34
C GLU A 202 12.05 -19.63 12.41
N LEU A 203 12.66 -19.35 13.56
CA LEU A 203 14.09 -19.59 13.79
C LEU A 203 14.29 -21.02 14.30
N PRO A 204 15.16 -21.83 13.66
CA PRO A 204 15.33 -23.23 14.03
C PRO A 204 16.10 -23.39 15.34
N GLY A 205 15.79 -24.46 16.08
CA GLY A 205 16.55 -24.89 17.26
C GLY A 205 16.51 -23.95 18.46
N TYR A 206 17.39 -24.20 19.43
CA TYR A 206 17.61 -23.38 20.62
C TYR A 206 19.02 -22.81 20.61
N GLY A 207 19.16 -21.51 20.90
CA GLY A 207 20.45 -20.82 20.92
C GLY A 207 20.39 -19.56 20.09
N THR A 208 21.04 -19.55 18.93
CA THR A 208 21.09 -18.39 18.05
C THR A 208 20.96 -18.80 16.59
N ALA A 209 20.26 -17.98 15.80
CA ALA A 209 20.17 -18.12 14.35
C ALA A 209 20.68 -16.86 13.67
N LYS A 210 21.50 -17.00 12.62
CA LYS A 210 21.97 -15.88 11.81
C LYS A 210 20.91 -15.57 10.75
N VAL A 211 20.38 -14.35 10.78
CA VAL A 211 19.49 -13.84 9.74
C VAL A 211 20.23 -12.88 8.84
N ALA A 212 19.97 -12.95 7.54
CA ALA A 212 20.59 -12.04 6.58
C ALA A 212 19.68 -11.75 5.40
N VAL A 213 19.71 -10.49 4.95
CA VAL A 213 19.27 -10.06 3.64
C VAL A 213 20.52 -9.82 2.81
N GLN A 214 20.67 -10.53 1.68
CA GLN A 214 21.86 -10.38 0.85
C GLN A 214 21.84 -9.02 0.14
N HIS A 215 23.03 -8.44 -0.04
CA HIS A 215 23.15 -7.15 -0.70
C HIS A 215 22.65 -7.24 -2.14
N GLY A 216 21.78 -6.31 -2.53
CA GLY A 216 21.32 -6.24 -3.91
C GLY A 216 22.42 -5.75 -4.84
N ASP A 217 22.73 -6.50 -5.90
CA ASP A 217 23.64 -6.02 -6.94
C ASP A 217 23.12 -4.70 -7.55
N GLY A 218 24.01 -3.71 -7.74
CA GLY A 218 23.72 -2.48 -8.48
C GLY A 218 22.86 -1.42 -7.75
N GLY A 219 22.58 -1.58 -6.45
CA GLY A 219 21.83 -0.61 -5.65
C GLY A 219 22.72 0.23 -4.72
N ALA A 220 22.75 1.55 -4.91
CA ALA A 220 23.28 2.46 -3.87
C ALA A 220 22.18 2.70 -2.81
N GLY A 221 22.22 1.95 -1.70
CA GLY A 221 21.27 2.10 -0.60
C GLY A 221 21.36 0.95 0.40
N SER A 222 21.22 1.25 1.70
CA SER A 222 21.41 0.30 2.80
C SER A 222 20.28 -0.73 2.85
N ASP A 223 20.58 -1.97 2.49
CA ASP A 223 19.73 -3.09 2.90
C ASP A 223 19.61 -3.06 4.41
N LEU A 224 18.36 -3.10 4.87
CA LEU A 224 18.04 -3.02 6.28
C LEU A 224 17.26 -4.27 6.65
N LEU A 225 17.70 -4.92 7.70
CA LEU A 225 16.93 -5.91 8.43
C LEU A 225 16.78 -5.38 9.86
N THR A 226 15.57 -5.36 10.38
CA THR A 226 15.31 -4.90 11.74
C THR A 226 14.19 -5.71 12.34
N SER A 227 14.22 -5.85 13.65
CA SER A 227 13.10 -6.44 14.37
C SER A 227 11.95 -5.46 14.41
N TRP A 228 10.74 -5.97 14.22
CA TRP A 228 9.57 -5.15 14.07
C TRP A 228 8.59 -5.32 15.23
N PHE A 229 8.23 -4.20 15.84
CA PHE A 229 7.24 -4.12 16.90
C PHE A 229 5.99 -3.43 16.34
N PRO A 230 4.80 -4.05 16.44
CA PRO A 230 3.60 -3.50 15.85
C PRO A 230 3.21 -2.18 16.53
N PRO A 231 3.12 -1.05 15.80
CA PRO A 231 2.61 0.20 16.37
C PRO A 231 1.10 0.10 16.68
N PRO A 232 0.56 0.96 17.57
CA PRO A 232 1.26 2.00 18.33
C PRO A 232 1.80 1.53 19.69
N ALA A 233 1.29 0.40 20.21
CA ALA A 233 1.53 -0.06 21.58
C ALA A 233 2.45 -1.30 21.68
N GLY A 234 3.08 -1.73 20.59
CA GLY A 234 3.82 -2.98 20.54
C GLY A 234 2.89 -4.20 20.46
N ASN A 235 3.42 -5.40 20.75
CA ASN A 235 2.65 -6.64 20.74
C ASN A 235 2.14 -6.95 22.17
N PRO A 236 0.89 -6.57 22.56
CA PRO A 236 0.39 -6.76 23.92
C PRO A 236 0.15 -8.24 24.29
N SER A 237 0.05 -9.13 23.30
CA SER A 237 -0.14 -10.58 23.48
C SER A 237 1.12 -11.40 23.15
N GLY A 238 2.22 -10.74 22.81
CA GLY A 238 3.49 -11.41 22.53
C GLY A 238 4.11 -11.96 23.80
N PHE A 239 4.82 -13.08 23.69
CA PHE A 239 5.70 -13.52 24.77
C PHE A 239 6.66 -12.38 25.10
N PRO A 240 6.75 -11.90 26.35
CA PRO A 240 7.63 -10.81 26.72
C PRO A 240 9.07 -11.31 26.67
N ASP A 241 9.66 -11.30 25.47
CA ASP A 241 11.06 -11.56 25.29
C ASP A 241 11.82 -10.25 25.51
N THR A 242 12.53 -10.17 26.64
CA THR A 242 13.35 -9.03 27.02
C THR A 242 14.81 -9.21 26.61
N GLU A 243 15.13 -10.27 25.85
CA GLU A 243 16.49 -10.46 25.35
C GLU A 243 16.88 -9.32 24.41
N THR A 244 18.07 -8.79 24.66
CA THR A 244 18.69 -7.76 23.84
C THR A 244 19.80 -8.42 23.03
N TYR A 245 19.94 -8.00 21.77
CA TYR A 245 20.99 -8.47 20.87
C TYR A 245 21.57 -7.27 20.12
N GLU A 246 22.82 -7.42 19.70
CA GLU A 246 23.54 -6.37 18.99
C GLU A 246 23.22 -6.41 17.50
N VAL A 247 22.88 -5.25 16.94
CA VAL A 247 22.74 -5.06 15.50
C VAL A 247 23.89 -4.18 15.02
N PRO A 248 24.84 -4.72 14.23
CA PRO A 248 25.97 -3.94 13.72
C PRO A 248 25.49 -2.81 12.83
N SER A 249 25.84 -1.56 13.16
CA SER A 249 25.48 -0.38 12.34
C SER A 249 26.13 -0.39 10.95
N THR A 250 27.25 -1.11 10.79
CA THR A 250 27.99 -1.27 9.53
C THR A 250 27.42 -2.38 8.65
N SER A 251 26.63 -3.30 9.19
CA SER A 251 26.02 -4.43 8.47
C SER A 251 24.60 -4.69 9.00
N PRO A 252 23.68 -3.72 8.92
CA PRO A 252 22.35 -3.85 9.49
C PRO A 252 21.44 -4.82 8.71
N ALA A 253 21.92 -5.37 7.59
CA ALA A 253 21.23 -6.39 6.81
C ALA A 253 21.48 -7.83 7.30
N ALA A 254 22.47 -8.05 8.18
CA ALA A 254 22.85 -9.39 8.63
C ALA A 254 23.34 -9.39 10.08
N TYR A 255 22.67 -10.15 10.94
CA TYR A 255 23.01 -10.26 12.36
C TYR A 255 22.44 -11.53 12.97
N THR A 256 22.84 -11.80 14.21
CA THR A 256 22.45 -13.01 14.95
C THR A 256 21.29 -12.68 15.90
N LEU A 257 20.24 -13.50 15.86
CA LEU A 257 19.08 -13.42 16.73
C LEU A 257 19.07 -14.59 17.72
N PRO A 258 18.54 -14.40 18.93
CA PRO A 258 18.23 -15.54 19.80
C PRO A 258 17.15 -16.41 19.15
N SER A 259 17.37 -17.73 19.17
CA SER A 259 16.45 -18.73 18.63
C SER A 259 15.91 -19.62 19.76
N ARG A 260 14.60 -19.86 19.75
CA ARG A 260 13.90 -20.68 20.75
C ARG A 260 12.89 -21.63 20.12
N ALA A 261 13.11 -22.01 18.87
CA ALA A 261 12.14 -22.74 18.05
C ALA A 261 10.78 -22.02 18.00
N THR A 262 10.82 -20.69 17.93
CA THR A 262 9.66 -19.80 17.84
C THR A 262 9.83 -18.82 16.69
N SER A 263 8.73 -18.13 16.36
CA SER A 263 8.74 -17.11 15.33
C SER A 263 9.19 -15.75 15.87
N THR A 264 10.10 -15.10 15.16
CA THR A 264 10.46 -13.70 15.35
C THR A 264 9.86 -12.85 14.24
N VAL A 265 9.43 -11.63 14.57
CA VAL A 265 8.87 -10.70 13.59
C VAL A 265 9.92 -9.69 13.15
N LEU A 266 10.13 -9.61 11.85
CA LEU A 266 11.16 -8.80 11.20
C LEU A 266 10.53 -7.86 10.17
N HIS A 267 11.22 -6.76 9.92
CA HIS A 267 10.98 -5.85 8.81
C HIS A 267 12.26 -5.74 7.98
N SER A 268 12.11 -5.77 6.66
CA SER A 268 13.19 -5.55 5.73
C SER A 268 12.86 -4.44 4.74
N ALA A 269 13.87 -3.61 4.46
CA ALA A 269 13.90 -2.74 3.29
C ALA A 269 15.10 -3.15 2.43
N TRP A 270 14.82 -3.62 1.22
CA TRP A 270 15.82 -4.13 0.29
C TRP A 270 15.73 -3.40 -1.05
N MET A 271 16.88 -3.19 -1.69
CA MET A 271 16.95 -2.64 -3.04
C MET A 271 18.05 -3.33 -3.83
N GLY A 272 17.73 -3.83 -5.02
CA GLY A 272 18.69 -4.49 -5.88
C GLY A 272 18.10 -4.88 -7.23
N VAL A 273 18.87 -5.63 -8.00
CA VAL A 273 18.35 -6.31 -9.20
C VAL A 273 17.34 -7.38 -8.77
N ALA A 274 16.16 -7.37 -9.38
CA ALA A 274 15.11 -8.34 -9.10
C ALA A 274 15.64 -9.79 -9.16
N LEU A 275 15.10 -10.69 -8.33
CA LEU A 275 15.40 -12.12 -8.47
C LEU A 275 14.75 -12.68 -9.75
N PRO A 276 15.27 -13.76 -10.36
CA PRO A 276 14.79 -14.26 -11.66
C PRO A 276 13.26 -14.45 -11.75
N ALA A 277 12.62 -15.01 -10.73
CA ALA A 277 11.17 -15.19 -10.66
C ALA A 277 10.39 -13.85 -10.69
N TRP A 278 11.03 -12.77 -10.23
CA TRP A 278 10.45 -11.44 -10.07
C TRP A 278 10.88 -10.44 -11.16
N HIS A 279 11.73 -10.84 -12.12
CA HIS A 279 12.03 -10.04 -13.32
C HIS A 279 10.76 -9.72 -14.13
N GLY A 280 9.76 -10.57 -14.00
CA GLY A 280 8.55 -10.58 -14.80
C GLY A 280 7.48 -9.56 -14.47
N THR A 281 7.72 -8.53 -13.66
CA THR A 281 6.66 -7.54 -13.32
C THR A 281 6.06 -6.88 -14.58
N PRO A 282 4.86 -6.27 -14.49
CA PRO A 282 4.23 -5.56 -15.60
C PRO A 282 5.21 -4.68 -16.38
N ARG A 283 5.23 -4.85 -17.71
CA ARG A 283 6.08 -4.13 -18.66
C ARG A 283 5.33 -3.84 -19.96
N GLU A 284 5.79 -2.85 -20.71
CA GLU A 284 5.21 -2.54 -22.03
C GLU A 284 5.44 -3.68 -23.03
N VAL A 285 4.42 -3.97 -23.83
CA VAL A 285 4.57 -4.88 -24.97
C VAL A 285 5.26 -4.13 -26.11
N SER A 286 6.34 -4.69 -26.67
CA SER A 286 7.24 -3.97 -27.60
C SER A 286 6.55 -3.33 -28.81
N GLN A 287 5.50 -3.95 -29.35
CA GLN A 287 4.74 -3.43 -30.50
C GLN A 287 3.55 -2.53 -30.11
N ARG A 288 3.29 -2.37 -28.80
CA ARG A 288 2.13 -1.67 -28.25
C ARG A 288 2.56 -0.84 -27.03
N GLN A 289 3.60 -0.01 -27.22
CA GLN A 289 4.12 0.87 -26.17
C GLN A 289 3.07 1.86 -25.67
N LEU A 290 3.24 2.34 -24.44
CA LEU A 290 2.31 3.32 -23.88
C LEU A 290 2.42 4.64 -24.62
N ARG A 291 1.29 5.13 -25.11
CA ARG A 291 1.20 6.44 -25.77
C ARG A 291 -0.02 7.20 -25.29
N GLN A 292 0.24 8.42 -24.83
CA GLN A 292 -0.78 9.35 -24.40
C GLN A 292 -1.07 10.36 -25.51
N ASP A 293 -2.30 10.38 -26.01
CA ASP A 293 -2.76 11.34 -27.01
C ASP A 293 -3.73 12.33 -26.37
N ILE A 294 -3.48 13.63 -26.59
CA ILE A 294 -4.28 14.73 -26.06
C ILE A 294 -4.87 15.52 -27.22
N THR A 295 -6.19 15.65 -27.23
CA THR A 295 -6.90 16.58 -28.10
C THR A 295 -7.20 17.85 -27.33
N TRP A 296 -6.56 18.94 -27.73
CA TRP A 296 -6.74 20.25 -27.09
C TRP A 296 -8.05 20.92 -27.51
N GLY A 297 -8.59 21.74 -26.60
CA GLY A 297 -9.83 22.49 -26.78
C GLY A 297 -10.30 23.05 -25.45
N ALA A 298 -11.48 23.70 -25.43
CA ALA A 298 -12.09 24.21 -24.20
C ALA A 298 -12.32 23.10 -23.16
N GLN A 299 -12.61 21.88 -23.65
CA GLN A 299 -12.68 20.65 -22.87
C GLN A 299 -11.65 19.68 -23.45
N PRO A 300 -10.39 19.69 -22.98
CA PRO A 300 -9.37 18.81 -23.50
C PRO A 300 -9.77 17.35 -23.27
N ARG A 301 -9.48 16.51 -24.26
CA ARG A 301 -9.71 15.07 -24.20
C ARG A 301 -8.39 14.32 -24.20
N ILE A 302 -8.38 13.16 -23.55
CA ILE A 302 -7.19 12.34 -23.39
C ILE A 302 -7.53 10.87 -23.59
N VAL A 303 -6.59 10.14 -24.17
CA VAL A 303 -6.62 8.68 -24.22
C VAL A 303 -5.21 8.16 -23.99
N LEU A 304 -5.11 7.08 -23.22
CA LEU A 304 -3.89 6.30 -23.10
C LEU A 304 -4.07 5.02 -23.92
N SER A 305 -3.13 4.76 -24.83
CA SER A 305 -3.09 3.55 -25.65
C SER A 305 -1.84 2.75 -25.36
N GLY A 306 -1.85 1.47 -25.74
CA GLY A 306 -0.76 0.54 -25.49
C GLY A 306 -1.25 -0.73 -24.78
N ALA A 307 -0.32 -1.66 -24.56
CA ALA A 307 -0.58 -2.88 -23.82
C ALA A 307 0.57 -3.18 -22.86
N LEU A 308 0.19 -3.74 -21.72
CA LEU A 308 1.11 -4.25 -20.72
C LEU A 308 1.06 -5.77 -20.69
N MET A 309 2.13 -6.40 -20.21
CA MET A 309 2.20 -7.84 -19.96
C MET A 309 3.12 -8.09 -18.77
N HIS A 310 2.88 -9.18 -18.02
CA HIS A 310 3.79 -9.64 -16.97
C HIS A 310 4.09 -11.13 -17.14
N SER A 311 5.25 -11.55 -16.67
CA SER A 311 5.74 -12.93 -16.67
C SER A 311 5.99 -13.43 -15.23
N LEU A 312 5.27 -12.85 -14.26
CA LEU A 312 5.30 -13.24 -12.84
C LEU A 312 4.84 -14.69 -12.65
N PRO A 313 5.26 -15.36 -11.57
CA PRO A 313 5.02 -16.79 -11.34
C PRO A 313 3.54 -17.15 -11.08
N ALA A 314 2.69 -16.16 -10.80
CA ALA A 314 1.28 -16.33 -10.53
C ALA A 314 0.46 -15.17 -11.11
N PRO A 315 -0.87 -15.35 -11.30
CA PRO A 315 -1.77 -14.26 -11.64
C PRO A 315 -1.74 -13.12 -10.63
N LEU A 316 -1.86 -11.89 -11.13
CA LEU A 316 -2.10 -10.73 -10.29
C LEU A 316 -3.60 -10.64 -9.97
N GLU A 317 -3.95 -10.69 -8.70
CA GLU A 317 -5.30 -10.51 -8.18
C GLU A 317 -5.55 -9.02 -7.86
N ASN A 318 -6.83 -8.61 -7.90
CA ASN A 318 -7.30 -7.28 -7.50
C ASN A 318 -6.51 -6.13 -8.15
N VAL A 319 -6.24 -6.24 -9.44
CA VAL A 319 -5.42 -5.27 -10.16
C VAL A 319 -6.11 -3.92 -10.23
N MET A 320 -5.44 -2.87 -9.73
CA MET A 320 -5.84 -1.47 -9.87
C MET A 320 -4.90 -0.77 -10.86
N ILE A 321 -5.49 -0.15 -11.88
CA ILE A 321 -4.78 0.64 -12.88
C ILE A 321 -5.21 2.09 -12.72
N ILE A 322 -4.25 2.99 -12.51
CA ILE A 322 -4.50 4.41 -12.29
C ILE A 322 -3.74 5.18 -13.37
N HIS A 323 -4.47 5.83 -14.28
CA HIS A 323 -3.87 6.79 -15.20
C HIS A 323 -3.96 8.18 -14.62
N VAL A 324 -2.82 8.71 -14.18
CA VAL A 324 -2.66 10.08 -13.72
C VAL A 324 -2.38 10.96 -14.94
N THR A 325 -3.28 11.89 -15.22
CA THR A 325 -3.20 12.77 -16.38
C THR A 325 -2.26 13.96 -16.11
N PRO A 326 -1.80 14.69 -17.15
CA PRO A 326 -1.03 15.92 -16.96
C PRO A 326 -1.86 17.13 -16.54
N PHE A 327 -3.17 16.98 -16.32
CA PHE A 327 -4.03 18.09 -15.94
C PHE A 327 -4.14 18.17 -14.42
N HIS A 328 -3.74 19.30 -13.86
CA HIS A 328 -3.87 19.54 -12.43
C HIS A 328 -5.30 19.90 -12.02
N GLY A 329 -5.70 19.43 -10.83
CA GLY A 329 -6.98 19.80 -10.22
C GLY A 329 -7.10 21.31 -10.01
N ALA A 330 -8.32 21.79 -9.83
CA ALA A 330 -8.55 23.17 -9.43
C ALA A 330 -7.89 23.45 -8.06
N THR A 331 -7.35 24.65 -7.87
CA THR A 331 -6.93 25.11 -6.55
C THR A 331 -8.15 25.58 -5.77
N ARG A 332 -8.01 25.68 -4.46
CA ARG A 332 -8.97 26.38 -3.61
C ARG A 332 -9.22 27.79 -4.16
N SER A 333 -10.46 28.26 -4.06
CA SER A 333 -10.80 29.65 -4.37
C SER A 333 -11.54 30.32 -3.21
N MET A 334 -11.40 31.64 -3.12
CA MET A 334 -12.00 32.44 -2.06
C MET A 334 -12.67 33.68 -2.65
N ILE A 335 -13.86 34.01 -2.14
CA ILE A 335 -14.61 35.22 -2.49
C ILE A 335 -14.94 36.00 -1.22
N GLY A 336 -14.64 37.30 -1.22
CA GLY A 336 -14.93 38.22 -0.13
C GLY A 336 -14.01 38.05 1.09
N ASN A 337 -14.01 39.04 1.99
CA ASN A 337 -13.00 39.11 3.05
C ASN A 337 -13.56 38.87 4.47
N THR A 338 -14.88 38.95 4.69
CA THR A 338 -15.41 38.89 6.07
C THR A 338 -16.86 38.39 6.16
N PRO A 339 -17.10 37.13 6.58
CA PRO A 339 -16.17 36.01 6.52
C PRO A 339 -16.02 35.49 5.08
N PRO A 340 -14.83 35.01 4.69
CA PRO A 340 -14.58 34.54 3.34
C PRO A 340 -15.51 33.38 2.97
N ILE A 341 -15.96 33.36 1.71
CA ILE A 341 -16.61 32.20 1.12
C ILE A 341 -15.51 31.39 0.44
N ILE A 342 -15.18 30.24 1.02
CA ILE A 342 -14.18 29.32 0.48
C ILE A 342 -14.88 28.23 -0.33
N THR A 343 -14.39 27.99 -1.52
CA THR A 343 -14.64 26.76 -2.27
C THR A 343 -13.40 25.89 -2.10
N PRO A 344 -13.48 24.80 -1.32
CA PRO A 344 -12.38 23.87 -1.14
C PRO A 344 -11.95 23.27 -2.47
N SER A 345 -10.69 22.86 -2.56
CA SER A 345 -10.24 22.17 -3.76
C SER A 345 -10.81 20.75 -3.84
N ASP A 346 -10.77 19.99 -2.73
CA ASP A 346 -11.08 18.56 -2.52
C ASP A 346 -10.59 17.56 -3.60
N GLY A 347 -9.94 18.08 -4.62
CA GLY A 347 -9.53 17.39 -5.83
C GLY A 347 -8.15 16.78 -5.68
N MET A 348 -7.94 15.73 -6.46
CA MET A 348 -6.62 15.11 -6.62
C MET A 348 -5.61 16.14 -7.14
N PRO A 349 -4.30 16.03 -6.80
CA PRO A 349 -3.27 16.93 -7.33
C PRO A 349 -3.29 16.99 -8.86
N SER A 350 -3.48 15.84 -9.51
CA SER A 350 -3.78 15.70 -10.94
C SER A 350 -5.07 14.91 -11.13
N TYR A 351 -5.84 15.22 -12.17
CA TYR A 351 -6.96 14.38 -12.57
C TYR A 351 -6.44 12.98 -12.91
N ALA A 352 -7.17 11.97 -12.46
CA ALA A 352 -6.79 10.59 -12.67
C ALA A 352 -8.03 9.73 -12.91
N ARG A 353 -7.84 8.63 -13.62
CA ARG A 353 -8.87 7.65 -13.96
C ARG A 353 -8.45 6.28 -13.47
N VAL A 354 -9.41 5.50 -12.98
CA VAL A 354 -9.14 4.17 -12.38
C VAL A 354 -9.88 3.09 -13.14
N ALA A 355 -9.20 1.96 -13.36
CA ALA A 355 -9.80 0.70 -13.77
C ALA A 355 -9.41 -0.39 -12.76
N ARG A 356 -10.30 -1.37 -12.57
CA ARG A 356 -10.05 -2.52 -11.70
C ARG A 356 -10.30 -3.83 -12.44
N LEU A 357 -9.44 -4.81 -12.23
CA LEU A 357 -9.61 -6.18 -12.70
C LEU A 357 -9.55 -7.12 -11.50
N ALA A 358 -10.39 -8.15 -11.50
CA ALA A 358 -10.33 -9.17 -10.45
C ALA A 358 -9.04 -9.98 -10.53
N GLN A 359 -8.57 -10.27 -11.75
CA GLN A 359 -7.39 -11.07 -12.03
C GLN A 359 -6.75 -10.66 -13.35
N TRP A 360 -5.43 -10.80 -13.44
CA TRP A 360 -4.64 -10.67 -14.66
C TRP A 360 -3.61 -11.82 -14.71
N ASP A 361 -3.74 -12.67 -15.73
CA ASP A 361 -2.90 -13.85 -15.89
C ASP A 361 -1.53 -13.53 -16.52
N PRO A 362 -0.46 -14.29 -16.16
CA PRO A 362 0.84 -14.15 -16.79
C PRO A 362 0.77 -14.36 -18.31
N GLU A 363 1.63 -13.65 -19.04
CA GLU A 363 1.74 -13.67 -20.50
C GLU A 363 0.46 -13.27 -21.26
N VAL A 364 -0.57 -12.77 -20.58
CA VAL A 364 -1.78 -12.24 -21.25
C VAL A 364 -1.63 -10.73 -21.43
N PRO A 365 -1.61 -10.20 -22.67
CA PRO A 365 -1.54 -8.76 -22.89
C PRO A 365 -2.80 -8.04 -22.41
N LEU A 366 -2.61 -7.01 -21.60
CA LEU A 366 -3.66 -6.14 -21.09
C LEU A 366 -3.70 -4.83 -21.87
N ASP A 367 -4.80 -4.59 -22.59
CA ASP A 367 -5.00 -3.34 -23.34
C ASP A 367 -5.40 -2.19 -22.42
N VAL A 368 -4.47 -1.26 -22.20
CA VAL A 368 -4.64 -0.14 -21.26
C VAL A 368 -5.75 0.80 -21.69
N GLY A 369 -5.89 1.03 -23.01
CA GLY A 369 -6.93 1.89 -23.55
C GLY A 369 -8.32 1.30 -23.33
N LEU A 370 -8.50 0.02 -23.63
CA LEU A 370 -9.77 -0.66 -23.40
C LEU A 370 -10.12 -0.76 -21.91
N SER A 371 -9.14 -1.02 -21.04
CA SER A 371 -9.37 -1.11 -19.59
C SER A 371 -9.80 0.21 -18.97
N LEU A 372 -9.18 1.33 -19.34
CA LEU A 372 -9.47 2.64 -18.75
C LEU A 372 -10.57 3.42 -19.48
N TYR A 373 -10.66 3.29 -20.80
CA TYR A 373 -11.47 4.14 -21.68
C TYR A 373 -12.48 3.37 -22.55
N GLY A 374 -12.57 2.05 -22.40
CA GLY A 374 -13.54 1.23 -23.12
C GLY A 374 -14.96 1.42 -22.59
N GLN A 375 -15.94 1.54 -23.48
CA GLN A 375 -17.36 1.55 -23.12
C GLN A 375 -17.90 0.11 -23.00
N GLU A 376 -18.74 -0.17 -22.01
CA GLU A 376 -19.38 -1.49 -21.82
C GLU A 376 -20.54 -1.72 -22.79
N SER A 377 -21.18 -0.66 -23.30
CA SER A 377 -22.37 -0.75 -24.14
C SER A 377 -22.02 -0.81 -25.63
N SER A 378 -21.52 -1.95 -26.08
CA SER A 378 -21.66 -2.37 -27.48
C SER A 378 -22.62 -3.56 -27.50
N PRO A 379 -23.72 -3.53 -28.29
CA PRO A 379 -24.63 -4.67 -28.40
C PRO A 379 -23.84 -5.93 -28.77
N GLU A 380 -24.27 -7.09 -28.24
CA GLU A 380 -23.60 -8.38 -28.40
C GLU A 380 -23.03 -8.55 -29.82
N GLY A 381 -21.70 -8.64 -29.90
CA GLY A 381 -20.96 -8.82 -31.15
C GLY A 381 -20.20 -7.59 -31.67
N ALA A 382 -20.44 -6.39 -31.16
CA ALA A 382 -19.63 -5.21 -31.50
C ALA A 382 -18.33 -5.16 -30.67
N LYS A 383 -17.18 -5.01 -31.34
CA LYS A 383 -15.86 -4.88 -30.70
C LYS A 383 -15.88 -3.67 -29.76
N ARG A 384 -15.43 -3.87 -28.51
CA ARG A 384 -15.27 -2.80 -27.51
C ARG A 384 -14.45 -1.66 -28.11
N SER A 385 -15.05 -0.47 -28.22
CA SER A 385 -14.39 0.72 -28.76
C SER A 385 -13.84 1.61 -27.65
N VAL A 386 -12.64 2.15 -27.87
CA VAL A 386 -12.03 3.15 -26.99
C VAL A 386 -12.49 4.54 -27.42
N THR A 387 -13.01 5.34 -26.47
CA THR A 387 -13.37 6.74 -26.73
C THR A 387 -12.55 7.67 -25.83
N PRO A 388 -11.88 8.72 -26.35
CA PRO A 388 -11.16 9.67 -25.53
C PRO A 388 -12.05 10.29 -24.44
N GLY A 389 -11.61 10.12 -23.19
CA GLY A 389 -12.26 10.69 -22.02
C GLY A 389 -12.00 12.19 -21.90
N LEU A 390 -12.79 12.88 -21.08
CA LEU A 390 -12.43 14.24 -20.66
C LEU A 390 -11.15 14.19 -19.84
N ALA A 391 -10.19 15.08 -20.12
CA ALA A 391 -8.92 15.08 -19.40
C ALA A 391 -9.04 15.64 -17.98
N ARG A 392 -10.12 16.39 -17.72
CA ARG A 392 -10.49 16.94 -16.40
C ARG A 392 -11.74 16.23 -15.85
N ASP A 393 -11.78 14.92 -15.99
CA ASP A 393 -12.93 14.09 -15.59
C ASP A 393 -13.05 13.99 -14.07
N THR A 394 -14.21 14.38 -13.54
CA THR A 394 -14.61 14.24 -12.14
C THR A 394 -15.82 13.30 -11.99
N GLY A 395 -16.15 12.54 -13.04
CA GLY A 395 -17.25 11.59 -13.06
C GLY A 395 -16.93 10.27 -12.37
N VAL A 396 -17.79 9.28 -12.59
CA VAL A 396 -17.78 7.98 -11.89
C VAL A 396 -16.47 7.18 -12.08
N THR A 397 -15.79 7.37 -13.21
CA THR A 397 -14.51 6.73 -13.52
C THR A 397 -13.29 7.49 -12.99
N SER A 398 -13.49 8.66 -12.38
CA SER A 398 -12.40 9.44 -11.80
C SER A 398 -11.85 8.75 -10.55
N ALA A 399 -10.55 8.93 -10.29
CA ALA A 399 -9.90 8.38 -9.09
C ALA A 399 -10.53 8.91 -7.80
N ALA A 400 -10.89 10.20 -7.75
CA ALA A 400 -11.53 10.80 -6.59
C ALA A 400 -12.85 10.08 -6.23
N THR A 401 -13.73 9.91 -7.21
CA THR A 401 -15.02 9.21 -7.01
C THR A 401 -14.82 7.74 -6.70
N THR A 402 -13.89 7.07 -7.40
CA THR A 402 -13.59 5.66 -7.17
C THR A 402 -13.06 5.41 -5.76
N PHE A 403 -12.10 6.21 -5.29
CA PHE A 403 -11.53 6.07 -3.94
C PHE A 403 -12.54 6.37 -2.85
N LYS A 404 -13.40 7.37 -3.07
CA LYS A 404 -14.52 7.66 -2.18
C LYS A 404 -15.47 6.46 -2.06
N ALA A 405 -15.88 5.87 -3.18
CA ALA A 405 -16.75 4.70 -3.19
C ALA A 405 -16.10 3.44 -2.56
N LEU A 406 -14.79 3.27 -2.71
CA LEU A 406 -14.07 2.11 -2.16
C LEU A 406 -13.82 2.20 -0.66
N TRP A 407 -13.50 3.39 -0.14
CA TRP A 407 -12.93 3.52 1.20
C TRP A 407 -13.67 4.48 2.12
N TYR A 408 -14.36 5.48 1.58
CA TYR A 408 -15.09 6.47 2.39
C TYR A 408 -16.56 6.08 2.58
N GLU A 409 -17.27 5.74 1.50
CA GLU A 409 -18.71 5.42 1.55
C GLU A 409 -19.05 4.18 2.38
N PRO A 410 -18.31 3.05 2.31
CA PRO A 410 -18.63 1.87 3.13
C PRO A 410 -18.53 2.17 4.62
N VAL A 411 -17.52 2.94 4.97
CA VAL A 411 -17.24 3.37 6.33
C VAL A 411 -18.33 4.33 6.83
N LEU A 412 -18.71 5.30 6.00
CA LEU A 412 -19.78 6.22 6.30
C LEU A 412 -21.11 5.46 6.50
N ALA A 413 -21.46 4.56 5.59
CA ALA A 413 -22.67 3.76 5.66
C ALA A 413 -22.72 2.90 6.93
N SER A 414 -21.60 2.28 7.31
CA SER A 414 -21.49 1.52 8.56
C SER A 414 -21.73 2.40 9.79
N ALA A 415 -21.18 3.62 9.79
CA ALA A 415 -21.39 4.58 10.88
C ALA A 415 -22.85 5.04 11.00
N VAL A 416 -23.53 5.32 9.88
CA VAL A 416 -24.97 5.67 9.87
C VAL A 416 -25.80 4.54 10.46
N ALA A 417 -25.46 3.29 10.11
CA ALA A 417 -26.17 2.10 10.55
C ALA A 417 -25.88 1.69 12.00
N ALA A 418 -25.12 2.48 12.76
CA ALA A 418 -24.68 2.19 14.13
C ALA A 418 -23.92 0.86 14.29
N TYR A 419 -23.28 0.38 13.22
CA TYR A 419 -22.29 -0.71 13.27
C TYR A 419 -20.90 -0.16 13.58
N ASP A 420 -19.99 -1.02 14.03
CA ASP A 420 -18.59 -0.65 14.22
C ASP A 420 -17.95 -0.26 12.86
N PRO A 421 -17.67 1.04 12.63
CA PRO A 421 -17.15 1.52 11.35
C PRO A 421 -15.72 1.02 11.07
N ALA A 422 -14.98 0.57 12.10
CA ALA A 422 -13.70 -0.09 11.87
C ALA A 422 -13.90 -1.40 11.09
N SER A 423 -14.99 -2.13 11.34
CA SER A 423 -15.29 -3.39 10.64
C SER A 423 -15.71 -3.24 9.17
N ALA A 424 -15.97 -2.01 8.70
CA ALA A 424 -16.50 -1.75 7.36
C ALA A 424 -15.54 -2.12 6.22
N LEU A 425 -14.23 -2.15 6.48
CA LEU A 425 -13.22 -2.49 5.50
C LEU A 425 -12.50 -3.79 5.89
N THR A 426 -12.39 -4.70 4.92
CA THR A 426 -11.56 -5.90 5.04
C THR A 426 -10.08 -5.52 5.16
N LYS A 427 -9.24 -6.42 5.69
CA LYS A 427 -7.80 -6.20 5.81
C LYS A 427 -7.12 -5.84 4.47
N ASP A 428 -7.54 -6.46 3.37
CA ASP A 428 -7.01 -6.18 2.03
C ASP A 428 -7.43 -4.76 1.59
N GLN A 429 -8.70 -4.38 1.77
CA GLN A 429 -9.17 -3.03 1.44
C GLN A 429 -8.47 -1.94 2.26
N ARG A 430 -8.20 -2.19 3.55
CA ARG A 430 -7.46 -1.25 4.39
C ARG A 430 -6.02 -1.10 3.92
N LEU A 431 -5.40 -2.19 3.48
CA LEU A 431 -4.05 -2.15 2.95
C LEU A 431 -3.99 -1.42 1.59
N ASP A 432 -4.95 -1.66 0.71
CA ASP A 432 -5.14 -0.91 -0.55
C ASP A 432 -5.31 0.60 -0.28
N MET A 433 -6.15 0.94 0.70
CA MET A 433 -6.36 2.32 1.14
C MET A 433 -5.06 2.98 1.62
N LEU A 434 -4.24 2.27 2.42
CA LEU A 434 -2.99 2.80 2.97
C LEU A 434 -1.91 3.04 1.91
N GLN A 435 -1.92 2.28 0.80
CA GLN A 435 -1.03 2.51 -0.34
C GLN A 435 -1.31 3.84 -1.06
N LEU A 436 -2.49 4.42 -0.89
CA LEU A 436 -2.92 5.68 -1.51
C LEU A 436 -3.50 6.66 -0.47
N TYR A 437 -2.99 6.59 0.76
CA TYR A 437 -3.57 7.29 1.91
C TYR A 437 -3.67 8.81 1.71
N ALA A 438 -2.71 9.45 1.06
CA ALA A 438 -2.77 10.90 0.86
C ALA A 438 -3.77 11.32 -0.24
N MET A 439 -4.44 10.37 -0.90
CA MET A 439 -5.49 10.58 -1.91
C MET A 439 -6.91 10.28 -1.40
N LEU A 440 -7.04 9.90 -0.12
CA LEU A 440 -8.34 9.72 0.52
C LEU A 440 -9.14 11.02 0.53
N GLU A 441 -10.47 10.90 0.62
CA GLU A 441 -11.35 12.06 0.75
C GLU A 441 -10.90 12.90 1.97
N PRO A 442 -10.51 14.17 1.78
CA PRO A 442 -10.12 15.01 2.90
C PRO A 442 -11.33 15.28 3.79
N PRO A 443 -11.15 15.36 5.12
CA PRO A 443 -12.25 15.72 6.00
C PRO A 443 -12.71 17.15 5.72
N SER A 444 -14.03 17.36 5.63
CA SER A 444 -14.56 18.71 5.51
C SER A 444 -14.21 19.55 6.75
N TYR A 445 -13.70 20.75 6.52
CA TYR A 445 -13.44 21.75 7.57
C TYR A 445 -14.46 22.90 7.56
N LEU A 446 -15.36 22.95 6.58
CA LEU A 446 -16.39 23.99 6.45
C LEU A 446 -17.76 23.43 6.80
N ILE A 447 -18.50 24.20 7.60
CA ILE A 447 -19.89 23.96 7.91
C ILE A 447 -20.74 24.63 6.84
N ASP A 448 -21.60 23.87 6.14
CA ASP A 448 -22.69 24.49 5.38
C ASP A 448 -23.68 25.12 6.37
N PRO A 449 -23.87 26.45 6.35
CA PRO A 449 -24.78 27.14 7.25
C PRO A 449 -26.26 26.86 6.93
N LYS A 450 -26.57 26.30 5.75
CA LYS A 450 -27.95 25.97 5.34
C LYS A 450 -28.40 24.59 5.83
N LEU A 451 -27.47 23.73 6.24
CA LEU A 451 -27.80 22.42 6.79
C LEU A 451 -28.14 22.54 8.29
N PRO A 452 -29.25 21.96 8.78
CA PRO A 452 -29.61 22.01 10.19
C PRO A 452 -28.49 21.43 11.06
N ALA A 453 -28.39 21.91 12.31
CA ALA A 453 -27.42 21.44 13.29
C ALA A 453 -27.80 20.05 13.82
N VAL A 454 -27.72 19.02 12.98
CA VAL A 454 -27.90 17.63 13.41
C VAL A 454 -26.66 17.18 14.19
N GLY A 455 -26.84 16.35 15.22
CA GLY A 455 -25.78 15.91 16.14
C GLY A 455 -24.60 15.21 15.47
N TRP A 456 -24.82 14.59 14.31
CA TRP A 456 -23.82 13.99 13.45
C TRP A 456 -24.10 14.40 12.00
N ARG A 457 -23.11 15.01 11.33
CA ARG A 457 -23.24 15.45 9.93
C ARG A 457 -22.75 14.42 8.91
N GLY A 458 -22.19 13.27 9.33
CA GLY A 458 -21.68 12.26 8.39
C GLY A 458 -20.51 12.68 7.49
N ASP A 459 -20.16 13.96 7.46
CA ASP A 459 -19.24 14.49 6.45
C ASP A 459 -17.76 14.48 6.85
N ALA A 460 -17.42 13.93 8.02
CA ALA A 460 -16.04 13.93 8.52
C ALA A 460 -15.65 12.56 9.06
N VAL A 461 -15.57 11.55 8.17
CA VAL A 461 -14.77 10.35 8.48
C VAL A 461 -13.29 10.70 8.35
N ARG A 462 -12.51 10.39 9.38
CA ARG A 462 -11.06 10.58 9.41
C ARG A 462 -10.40 9.23 9.63
N VAL A 463 -9.56 8.81 8.70
CA VAL A 463 -8.75 7.60 8.89
C VAL A 463 -7.46 8.01 9.58
N GLU A 464 -7.20 7.48 10.76
CA GLU A 464 -5.92 7.65 11.46
C GLU A 464 -4.89 6.66 10.92
N ARG A 465 -3.69 7.15 10.61
CA ARG A 465 -2.58 6.33 10.12
C ARG A 465 -1.35 6.48 11.00
N ASP A 466 -1.02 5.38 11.65
CA ASP A 466 0.16 5.13 12.49
C ASP A 466 1.16 4.15 11.82
N PHE A 467 0.78 3.52 10.71
CA PHE A 467 1.56 2.53 9.95
C PHE A 467 1.62 2.86 8.44
N ALA A 468 2.40 2.11 7.65
CA ALA A 468 2.38 2.11 6.17
C ALA A 468 2.77 3.42 5.45
N ARG A 469 3.38 4.39 6.12
CA ARG A 469 3.84 5.63 5.44
C ARG A 469 4.89 5.37 4.36
N SER A 470 5.72 4.34 4.52
CA SER A 470 6.78 3.97 3.58
C SER A 470 6.29 3.30 2.30
N VAL A 471 5.05 2.78 2.31
CA VAL A 471 4.42 2.11 1.16
C VAL A 471 3.42 3.01 0.42
N ASP A 472 3.25 4.25 0.86
CA ASP A 472 2.33 5.24 0.26
C ASP A 472 2.85 5.74 -1.11
N MET A 473 2.07 5.50 -2.15
CA MET A 473 2.37 5.86 -3.55
C MET A 473 1.73 7.18 -3.99
N SER A 474 0.96 7.87 -3.13
CA SER A 474 0.19 9.07 -3.51
C SER A 474 1.03 10.19 -4.13
N ARG A 475 2.35 10.23 -3.87
CA ARG A 475 3.28 11.16 -4.52
C ARG A 475 3.24 11.08 -6.05
N TRP A 476 2.99 9.91 -6.63
CA TRP A 476 2.87 9.72 -8.06
C TRP A 476 1.63 10.37 -8.66
N CYS A 477 0.58 10.62 -7.88
CA CYS A 477 -0.64 11.30 -8.34
C CYS A 477 -0.47 12.81 -8.64
N SER A 478 0.76 13.33 -8.57
CA SER A 478 1.13 14.70 -8.93
C SER A 478 2.01 14.79 -10.18
N THR A 479 2.19 13.68 -10.90
CA THR A 479 2.97 13.64 -12.14
C THR A 479 2.30 12.67 -13.11
N PRO A 480 2.29 12.96 -14.42
CA PRO A 480 1.74 12.05 -15.42
C PRO A 480 2.39 10.68 -15.32
N CYS A 481 1.58 9.66 -15.09
CA CYS A 481 2.03 8.29 -15.03
C CYS A 481 0.86 7.32 -15.16
N LEU A 482 1.19 6.09 -15.50
CA LEU A 482 0.33 4.94 -15.26
C LEU A 482 0.85 4.21 -14.02
N ILE A 483 -0.02 3.91 -13.06
CA ILE A 483 0.30 3.12 -11.88
C ILE A 483 -0.47 1.82 -11.99
N VAL A 484 0.21 0.69 -11.81
CA VAL A 484 -0.38 -0.65 -11.76
C VAL A 484 -0.06 -1.24 -10.40
N ILE A 485 -1.10 -1.64 -9.66
CA ILE A 485 -0.99 -2.31 -8.37
C ILE A 485 -1.73 -3.63 -8.50
N GLY A 486 -1.08 -4.75 -8.19
CA GLY A 486 -1.71 -6.07 -8.15
C GLY A 486 -1.16 -6.90 -7.00
N LYS A 487 -1.88 -7.94 -6.61
CA LYS A 487 -1.54 -8.82 -5.48
C LYS A 487 -1.24 -10.23 -5.96
N ILE A 488 -0.18 -10.84 -5.45
CA ILE A 488 0.08 -12.28 -5.53
C ILE A 488 -0.12 -12.86 -4.13
N THR A 489 -0.92 -13.92 -4.04
CA THR A 489 -1.16 -14.65 -2.79
C THR A 489 -0.54 -16.04 -2.92
N ASP A 490 0.48 -16.35 -2.11
CA ASP A 490 1.02 -17.70 -1.97
C ASP A 490 0.33 -18.41 -0.78
N SER A 491 -0.50 -19.41 -1.08
CA SER A 491 -1.20 -20.20 -0.07
C SER A 491 -0.34 -21.34 0.51
N GLY A 492 0.87 -21.55 0.00
CA GLY A 492 1.75 -22.67 0.36
C GLY A 492 1.27 -24.04 -0.15
N SER A 493 0.20 -24.10 -0.94
CA SER A 493 -0.33 -25.34 -1.54
C SER A 493 -0.07 -25.45 -3.04
N GLY A 494 0.54 -24.43 -3.64
CA GLY A 494 0.82 -24.34 -5.08
C GLY A 494 2.32 -24.38 -5.41
N PRO A 495 2.69 -23.99 -6.66
CA PRO A 495 4.08 -23.78 -7.03
C PRO A 495 4.73 -22.76 -6.10
N ARG A 496 5.95 -23.04 -5.66
CA ARG A 496 6.72 -22.18 -4.76
C ARG A 496 6.97 -20.82 -5.43
N ILE A 497 6.46 -19.73 -4.85
CA ILE A 497 6.65 -18.35 -5.36
C ILE A 497 7.86 -17.68 -4.72
N ASP A 498 8.14 -18.00 -3.45
CA ASP A 498 9.24 -17.48 -2.64
C ASP A 498 9.21 -15.96 -2.38
N LEU A 499 10.15 -15.48 -1.54
CA LEU A 499 10.32 -14.06 -1.27
C LEU A 499 10.83 -13.33 -2.52
N PRO A 500 10.40 -12.07 -2.74
CA PRO A 500 10.93 -11.24 -3.83
C PRO A 500 12.33 -10.66 -3.56
N PHE A 501 12.95 -11.00 -2.43
CA PHE A 501 14.28 -10.52 -2.04
C PHE A 501 15.07 -11.65 -1.38
N PRO A 502 16.41 -11.63 -1.45
CA PRO A 502 17.26 -12.73 -0.97
C PRO A 502 17.39 -12.68 0.57
N PHE A 503 16.60 -13.51 1.26
CA PHE A 503 16.65 -13.65 2.72
C PHE A 503 17.08 -15.07 3.11
N THR A 504 17.95 -15.18 4.10
CA THR A 504 18.47 -16.46 4.59
C THR A 504 18.43 -16.56 6.11
N ILE A 505 18.22 -17.77 6.61
CA ILE A 505 18.36 -18.17 8.02
C ILE A 505 19.47 -19.23 8.08
N ASP A 506 20.53 -18.96 8.83
CA ASP A 506 21.74 -19.79 8.92
C ASP A 506 22.38 -20.12 7.56
N GLY A 507 22.17 -19.24 6.57
CA GLY A 507 22.66 -19.39 5.20
C GLY A 507 21.70 -20.09 4.24
N ASP A 508 20.64 -20.71 4.75
CA ASP A 508 19.63 -21.39 3.94
C ASP A 508 18.46 -20.45 3.61
N GLU A 509 17.91 -20.56 2.40
CA GLU A 509 16.70 -19.85 2.00
C GLU A 509 15.47 -20.51 2.61
N PRO A 510 14.78 -19.87 3.56
CA PRO A 510 13.62 -20.47 4.20
C PRO A 510 12.48 -20.57 3.20
N ARG A 511 11.58 -21.53 3.44
CA ARG A 511 10.32 -21.58 2.71
C ARG A 511 9.48 -20.36 3.06
N ALA A 512 9.00 -19.63 2.07
CA ALA A 512 8.15 -18.46 2.28
C ALA A 512 6.77 -18.65 1.68
N ASP A 513 5.74 -18.33 2.47
CA ASP A 513 4.35 -18.21 2.01
C ASP A 513 3.83 -16.81 2.42
N GLY A 514 2.85 -16.24 1.72
CA GLY A 514 2.38 -14.90 2.07
C GLY A 514 1.77 -14.10 0.93
N VAL A 515 1.78 -12.77 1.12
CA VAL A 515 1.18 -11.83 0.17
C VAL A 515 2.26 -10.90 -0.36
N THR A 516 2.34 -10.77 -1.69
CA THR A 516 3.17 -9.77 -2.35
C THR A 516 2.33 -8.81 -3.19
N TYR A 517 2.40 -7.52 -2.87
CA TYR A 517 1.89 -6.47 -3.74
C TYR A 517 2.95 -6.08 -4.77
N VAL A 518 2.62 -6.22 -6.05
CA VAL A 518 3.46 -5.79 -7.16
C VAL A 518 2.96 -4.44 -7.66
N ARG A 519 3.85 -3.45 -7.62
CA ARG A 519 3.51 -2.05 -7.90
C ARG A 519 4.48 -1.50 -8.93
N VAL A 520 3.96 -1.19 -10.11
CA VAL A 520 4.76 -0.69 -11.22
C VAL A 520 4.25 0.68 -11.62
N VAL A 521 5.17 1.64 -11.70
CA VAL A 521 4.88 2.97 -12.23
C VAL A 521 5.53 3.12 -13.60
N PHE A 522 4.75 3.59 -14.57
CA PHE A 522 5.21 3.98 -15.90
C PHE A 522 5.10 5.51 -16.00
N PRO A 523 6.18 6.27 -15.77
CA PRO A 523 6.15 7.71 -15.94
C PRO A 523 5.80 8.08 -17.38
N LEU A 524 4.83 8.98 -17.55
CA LEU A 524 4.40 9.49 -18.84
C LEU A 524 4.97 10.89 -19.06
N PRO A 525 5.10 11.34 -20.33
CA PRO A 525 5.60 12.68 -20.61
C PRO A 525 4.75 13.77 -19.96
N ALA A 526 5.41 14.73 -19.33
CA ALA A 526 4.77 15.97 -18.91
C ALA A 526 4.44 16.83 -20.12
N VAL A 527 3.29 17.49 -20.11
CA VAL A 527 2.83 18.32 -21.22
C VAL A 527 2.78 19.78 -20.77
N PRO A 528 3.63 20.66 -21.34
CA PRO A 528 3.61 22.09 -21.01
C PRO A 528 2.21 22.69 -21.18
N GLY A 529 1.78 23.53 -20.23
CA GLY A 529 0.43 24.12 -20.21
C GLY A 529 -0.66 23.28 -19.55
N ALA A 530 -0.57 21.94 -19.55
CA ALA A 530 -1.52 21.07 -18.85
C ALA A 530 -1.34 21.12 -17.31
N MET A 531 -0.10 21.35 -16.87
CA MET A 531 0.30 21.43 -15.46
C MET A 531 -0.09 22.77 -14.78
N ILE A 532 -0.58 23.74 -15.55
CA ILE A 532 -1.07 25.01 -15.02
C ILE A 532 -2.50 24.75 -14.50
N ALA A 533 -2.75 25.08 -13.23
CA ALA A 533 -4.11 25.01 -12.69
C ALA A 533 -5.05 25.83 -13.59
N PRO A 534 -6.29 25.37 -13.85
CA PRO A 534 -7.23 26.18 -14.61
C PRO A 534 -7.34 27.55 -13.93
N VAL A 535 -6.96 28.62 -14.64
CA VAL A 535 -7.25 29.97 -14.19
C VAL A 535 -8.77 30.04 -14.13
N ALA A 536 -9.33 30.24 -12.92
CA ALA A 536 -10.74 30.53 -12.78
C ALA A 536 -11.06 31.64 -13.78
N ALA A 537 -12.04 31.42 -14.67
CA ALA A 537 -12.37 32.35 -15.72
C ALA A 537 -12.62 33.74 -15.10
N ALA A 538 -11.61 34.60 -15.15
CA ALA A 538 -11.72 35.95 -14.67
C ALA A 538 -12.53 36.72 -15.71
N ARG A 539 -13.75 37.10 -15.31
CA ARG A 539 -14.55 38.20 -15.85
C ARG A 539 -14.94 38.08 -17.34
N ALA A 540 -16.05 37.39 -17.58
CA ALA A 540 -17.04 37.90 -18.53
C ALA A 540 -18.23 38.43 -17.71
N ASN A 541 -18.63 39.68 -17.97
CA ASN A 541 -19.69 40.45 -17.31
C ASN A 541 -19.28 41.26 -16.06
N ALA A 542 -18.42 42.25 -16.29
CA ALA A 542 -18.56 43.55 -15.64
C ALA A 542 -18.51 44.65 -16.71
N SER A 543 -19.52 44.67 -17.58
CA SER A 543 -19.90 45.85 -18.35
C SER A 543 -21.39 45.78 -18.68
N LYS A 544 -22.21 46.26 -17.75
CA LYS A 544 -23.31 47.20 -18.01
C LYS A 544 -23.79 47.76 -16.68
#